data_AF-A0A6U9Z194-F1
#
_entry.id   AF-A0A6U9Z194-F1
#
_cell.length_a   1.000
_cell.length_b   1.000
_cell.length_c   1.000
_cell.angle_alpha   90.00
_cell.angle_beta   90.00
_cell.angle_gamma   90.00
#
_symmetry.space_group_name_H-M   'P 1'
#
loop_
_entity.id
_entity.type
_entity.pdbx_description
1 polymer ?
#
loop_
_entity_poly.entity_id
_entity_poly.type
_entity_poly.pdbx_seq_one_letter_code
_entity_poly.pdbx_strand_id
1 'polypeptide(L)'
;MIATKNASININGPWHAMFPSNMHGPPDRNLLDSMLAKEFLSFSFQDRNEINEEVHGVICRSPTETPKLITNSLEQLDFELDMMPINEKKMYAMSQTIYGRKNSSEEGGSYVNDSEFRLRFLRIGLFDARIAAQKLVSFLANICDLFGEYALKRPILLSDFTEEELHIFRMGNLQLLPFRDRSGRRIIAGVEGLAIQFDSNVRFKIMFYLCWVAGLDLETQSKGVVVIIWPVADVAMNHIKNEEHMIQLQKERLKGSPIRTCAFHFCVPDTPLCYVLRTIFALTLDKTKRCRLKFHIGHLMELRYLVKGYGIPVDHIPLTETGNVKTQNLRIWMKLRSTLEEGKDGATNIIECPGSNDVLFRPSKLIKGHPGNVKFESLIEYYHEIGLGVTAASKEIIAVILKDDGRILVWDKRGWWTKLIDPAQRQFKVSVSYRDYKKKNKAKLQVSNSSTFVFQQNKEGKKRRRLTCPSSSCPSSNSSLDTLSSSNY
;
A
#
# COMPACT_ATOMS: atom_id res chain seq x y z
N MET A 1 -15.84 16.99 -20.56
CA MET A 1 -16.36 18.24 -19.97
C MET A 1 -17.33 17.86 -18.86
N ILE A 2 -16.87 17.90 -17.61
CA ILE A 2 -17.78 17.83 -16.46
C ILE A 2 -18.46 19.20 -16.42
N ALA A 3 -19.77 19.24 -16.60
CA ALA A 3 -20.54 20.45 -16.34
C ALA A 3 -20.51 20.68 -14.82
N THR A 4 -19.48 21.37 -14.33
CA THR A 4 -19.47 21.94 -12.99
C THR A 4 -20.64 22.91 -12.94
N LYS A 5 -21.77 22.49 -12.37
CA LYS A 5 -22.79 23.41 -11.91
C LYS A 5 -22.06 24.36 -10.96
N ASN A 6 -21.84 25.59 -11.38
CA ASN A 6 -21.34 26.67 -10.54
C ASN A 6 -22.41 26.96 -9.47
N ALA A 7 -22.49 26.11 -8.45
CA ALA A 7 -23.12 26.47 -7.21
C ALA A 7 -22.22 27.56 -6.60
N SER A 8 -22.75 28.77 -6.48
CA SER A 8 -22.09 29.85 -5.76
C SER A 8 -22.02 29.47 -4.28
N ILE A 9 -20.94 28.80 -3.88
CA ILE A 9 -20.65 28.47 -2.48
C ILE A 9 -20.29 29.78 -1.78
N ASN A 10 -21.06 30.14 -0.76
CA ASN A 10 -20.79 31.32 0.06
C ASN A 10 -19.52 31.07 0.90
N ILE A 11 -18.40 31.66 0.46
CA ILE A 11 -17.10 31.59 1.13
C ILE A 11 -17.04 32.41 2.43
N ASN A 12 -18.05 33.23 2.75
CA ASN A 12 -18.12 34.04 3.97
C ASN A 12 -18.71 33.29 5.18
N GLY A 13 -18.56 31.96 5.22
CA GLY A 13 -18.96 31.12 6.36
C GLY A 13 -18.08 31.32 7.61
N PRO A 14 -18.37 30.62 8.72
CA PRO A 14 -17.74 30.80 10.05
C PRO A 14 -16.23 30.46 10.17
N TRP A 15 -15.50 30.34 9.07
CA TRP A 15 -14.08 29.98 8.98
C TRP A 15 -13.12 30.98 9.67
N HIS A 16 -13.58 32.18 10.00
CA HIS A 16 -12.74 33.24 10.57
C HIS A 16 -12.26 32.97 12.01
N ALA A 17 -12.92 32.09 12.76
CA ALA A 17 -12.60 31.87 14.17
C ALA A 17 -11.42 30.91 14.42
N MET A 18 -10.98 30.16 13.41
CA MET A 18 -10.03 29.06 13.59
C MET A 18 -8.57 29.44 13.31
N PHE A 19 -8.35 30.57 12.67
CA PHE A 19 -7.02 31.09 12.43
C PHE A 19 -6.65 32.05 13.57
N PRO A 20 -5.38 32.07 14.03
CA PRO A 20 -4.91 33.09 14.97
C PRO A 20 -5.37 34.47 14.49
N SER A 21 -5.71 35.38 15.41
CA SER A 21 -6.31 36.71 15.16
C SER A 21 -5.56 37.61 14.15
N ASN A 22 -4.40 37.15 13.68
CA ASN A 22 -3.52 37.79 12.72
C ASN A 22 -3.77 37.33 11.27
N MET A 23 -4.80 36.51 11.00
CA MET A 23 -5.04 35.86 9.70
C MET A 23 -6.34 36.30 9.01
N HIS A 24 -6.72 37.58 9.12
CA HIS A 24 -7.94 38.12 8.50
C HIS A 24 -7.84 38.42 6.98
N GLY A 25 -6.86 37.84 6.27
CA GLY A 25 -6.74 37.89 4.81
C GLY A 25 -7.21 36.61 4.13
N PRO A 26 -7.35 36.58 2.79
CA PRO A 26 -7.49 35.32 2.07
C PRO A 26 -6.35 34.38 2.52
N PRO A 27 -6.64 33.10 2.81
CA PRO A 27 -5.65 32.21 3.41
C PRO A 27 -4.40 32.21 2.55
N ASP A 28 -3.29 32.67 3.14
CA ASP A 28 -2.00 32.67 2.46
C ASP A 28 -1.71 31.23 2.01
N ARG A 29 -1.67 31.05 0.69
CA ARG A 29 -1.45 29.75 0.05
C ARG A 29 -0.18 29.07 0.56
N ASN A 30 0.79 29.87 1.01
CA ASN A 30 2.10 29.41 1.47
C ASN A 30 2.18 29.18 2.98
N LEU A 31 1.18 29.58 3.77
CA LEU A 31 1.26 29.46 5.23
C LEU A 31 1.37 27.99 5.66
N LEU A 32 0.50 27.13 5.13
CA LEU A 32 0.49 25.71 5.47
C LEU A 32 1.83 25.07 5.11
N ASP A 33 2.33 25.37 3.91
CA ASP A 33 3.60 24.83 3.43
C ASP A 33 4.78 25.35 4.25
N SER A 34 4.73 26.61 4.71
CA SER A 34 5.72 27.20 5.63
C SER A 34 5.66 26.58 7.03
N MET A 35 4.47 26.29 7.55
CA MET A 35 4.28 25.58 8.82
C MET A 35 4.86 24.17 8.75
N LEU A 36 4.52 23.41 7.70
CA LEU A 36 5.03 22.05 7.48
C LEU A 36 6.54 22.05 7.25
N ALA A 37 7.07 23.00 6.48
CA ALA A 37 8.50 23.15 6.28
C ALA A 37 9.23 23.47 7.59
N LYS A 38 8.77 24.45 8.36
CA LYS A 38 9.35 24.80 9.67
C LYS A 38 9.35 23.60 10.62
N GLU A 39 8.26 22.85 10.66
CA GLU A 39 8.15 21.65 11.47
C GLU A 39 9.10 20.55 11.01
N PHE A 40 9.19 20.31 9.70
CA PHE A 40 10.12 19.34 9.12
C PHE A 40 11.59 19.72 9.38
N LEU A 41 11.95 21.00 9.27
CA LEU A 41 13.28 21.53 9.57
C LEU A 41 13.66 21.42 11.06
N SER A 42 12.70 21.21 11.96
CA SER A 42 12.98 20.99 13.38
C SER A 42 13.48 19.58 13.71
N PHE A 43 13.43 18.64 12.75
CA PHE A 43 14.02 17.31 12.89
C PHE A 43 15.51 17.33 12.55
N SER A 44 16.26 16.34 13.05
CA SER A 44 17.67 16.18 12.67
C SER A 44 17.82 15.95 11.16
N PHE A 45 19.00 16.23 10.59
CA PHE A 45 19.26 15.94 9.17
C PHE A 45 19.03 14.46 8.84
N GLN A 46 19.51 13.56 9.71
CA GLN A 46 19.33 12.12 9.57
C GLN A 46 17.86 11.72 9.58
N ASP A 47 17.08 12.21 10.56
CA ASP A 47 15.64 11.92 10.63
C ASP A 47 14.89 12.41 9.39
N ARG A 48 15.21 13.61 8.90
CA ARG A 48 14.60 14.15 7.67
C ARG A 48 14.89 13.26 6.47
N ASN A 49 16.13 12.78 6.33
CA ASN A 49 16.50 11.89 5.25
C ASN A 49 15.77 10.55 5.34
N GLU A 50 15.77 9.91 6.52
CA GLU A 50 15.06 8.65 6.74
C GLU A 50 13.55 8.76 6.51
N ILE A 51 12.93 9.84 6.98
CA ILE A 51 11.50 10.10 6.74
C ILE A 51 11.25 10.25 5.24
N ASN A 52 12.09 11.00 4.53
CA ASN A 52 11.90 11.25 3.11
C ASN A 52 12.11 9.97 2.28
N GLU A 53 13.15 9.21 2.56
CA GLU A 53 13.42 7.91 1.91
C GLU A 53 12.30 6.91 2.19
N GLU A 54 11.80 6.84 3.42
CA GLU A 54 10.68 5.98 3.78
C GLU A 54 9.38 6.40 3.09
N VAL A 55 9.09 7.70 2.98
CA VAL A 55 7.92 8.19 2.22
C VAL A 55 7.99 7.74 0.76
N HIS A 56 9.16 7.83 0.13
CA HIS A 56 9.40 7.36 -1.24
C HIS A 56 9.52 5.83 -1.37
N GLY A 57 9.50 5.12 -0.25
CA GLY A 57 9.62 3.67 -0.18
C GLY A 57 11.02 3.16 -0.55
N VAL A 58 12.05 3.96 -0.36
CA VAL A 58 13.45 3.59 -0.59
C VAL A 58 13.98 2.73 0.55
N ILE A 59 13.65 3.09 1.79
CA ILE A 59 14.02 2.34 3.00
C ILE A 59 12.79 1.88 3.78
N CYS A 60 12.96 0.82 4.57
CA CYS A 60 12.03 0.44 5.64
C CYS A 60 12.71 0.69 6.98
N ARG A 61 12.12 1.51 7.85
CA ARG A 61 12.69 1.80 9.18
C ARG A 61 12.47 0.68 10.21
N SER A 62 11.74 -0.38 9.86
CA SER A 62 11.56 -1.53 10.75
C SER A 62 12.92 -2.19 11.00
N PRO A 63 13.31 -2.42 12.27
CA PRO A 63 14.50 -3.19 12.55
C PRO A 63 14.32 -4.65 12.09
N THR A 64 15.44 -5.33 11.83
CA THR A 64 15.43 -6.78 11.60
C THR A 64 15.01 -7.48 12.88
N GLU A 65 13.90 -8.21 12.83
CA GLU A 65 13.38 -8.95 13.97
C GLU A 65 14.30 -10.14 14.28
N THR A 66 14.83 -10.19 15.50
CA THR A 66 15.56 -11.34 16.04
C THR A 66 14.78 -11.91 17.22
N PRO A 67 14.90 -13.22 17.54
CA PRO A 67 14.22 -13.79 18.70
C PRO A 67 14.53 -13.02 20.00
N LYS A 68 15.78 -12.56 20.19
CA LYS A 68 16.20 -11.77 21.34
C LYS A 68 15.51 -10.41 21.40
N LEU A 69 15.44 -9.69 20.27
CA LEU A 69 14.72 -8.41 20.21
C LEU A 69 13.25 -8.59 20.56
N ILE A 70 12.60 -9.60 19.99
CA ILE A 70 11.19 -9.92 20.25
C ILE A 70 10.94 -10.20 21.73
N THR A 71 11.72 -11.11 22.34
CA THR A 71 11.55 -11.46 23.76
C THR A 71 11.76 -10.25 24.66
N ASN A 72 12.88 -9.53 24.49
CA ASN A 72 13.21 -8.38 25.33
C ASN A 72 12.16 -7.26 25.21
N SER A 73 11.69 -6.98 23.99
CA SER A 73 10.70 -5.93 23.77
C SER A 73 9.32 -6.30 24.30
N LEU A 74 8.94 -7.58 24.30
CA LEU A 74 7.69 -8.03 24.93
C LEU A 74 7.74 -7.87 26.46
N GLU A 75 8.86 -8.26 27.09
CA GLU A 75 9.07 -8.05 28.53
C GLU A 75 9.05 -6.56 28.89
N GLN A 76 9.70 -5.72 28.09
CA GLN A 76 9.71 -4.28 28.30
C GLN A 76 8.32 -3.67 28.08
N LEU A 77 7.54 -4.16 27.10
CA LEU A 77 6.16 -3.72 26.90
C LEU A 77 5.29 -4.04 28.11
N ASP A 78 5.43 -5.23 28.70
CA ASP A 78 4.72 -5.58 29.93
C ASP A 78 5.07 -4.63 31.07
N PHE A 79 6.36 -4.33 31.25
CA PHE A 79 6.82 -3.37 32.25
C PHE A 79 6.20 -1.97 32.04
N GLU A 80 6.22 -1.45 30.81
CA GLU A 80 5.63 -0.13 30.48
C GLU A 80 4.11 -0.10 30.70
N LEU A 81 3.40 -1.18 30.37
CA LEU A 81 1.97 -1.30 30.63
C LEU A 81 1.66 -1.36 32.12
N ASP A 82 2.49 -2.04 32.92
CA ASP A 82 2.31 -2.13 34.38
C ASP A 82 2.59 -0.78 35.07
N MET A 83 3.60 -0.04 34.61
CA MET A 83 3.96 1.29 35.12
C MET A 83 2.97 2.40 34.73
N MET A 84 2.19 2.22 33.66
CA MET A 84 1.25 3.24 33.20
C MET A 84 0.10 3.48 34.21
N PRO A 85 -0.29 4.74 34.48
CA PRO A 85 -1.40 5.07 35.38
C PRO A 85 -2.73 4.40 35.01
N ILE A 86 -3.51 3.98 36.01
CA ILE A 86 -4.77 3.24 35.80
C ILE A 86 -5.81 4.01 34.98
N ASN A 87 -5.87 5.33 35.15
CA ASN A 87 -6.75 6.22 34.40
C ASN A 87 -6.41 6.29 32.91
N GLU A 88 -5.12 6.16 32.56
CA GLU A 88 -4.67 6.12 31.17
C GLU A 88 -4.94 4.75 30.54
N LYS A 89 -4.75 3.66 31.30
CA LYS A 89 -4.92 2.28 30.81
C LYS A 89 -6.26 1.62 31.14
N LYS A 90 -7.33 2.40 31.35
CA LYS A 90 -8.64 1.90 31.83
C LYS A 90 -9.16 0.69 31.02
N MET A 91 -9.17 0.77 29.69
CA MET A 91 -9.66 -0.33 28.85
C MET A 91 -8.74 -1.55 28.84
N TYR A 92 -7.42 -1.35 28.97
CA TYR A 92 -6.49 -2.46 29.15
C TYR A 92 -6.71 -3.14 30.51
N ALA A 93 -6.80 -2.37 31.60
CA ALA A 93 -7.10 -2.93 32.93
C ALA A 93 -8.42 -3.70 32.93
N MET A 94 -9.46 -3.16 32.29
CA MET A 94 -10.74 -3.83 32.11
C MET A 94 -10.61 -5.16 31.35
N SER A 95 -9.81 -5.21 30.28
CA SER A 95 -9.58 -6.47 29.55
C SER A 95 -8.88 -7.51 30.42
N GLN A 96 -8.00 -7.09 31.33
CA GLN A 96 -7.34 -7.99 32.29
C GLN A 96 -8.28 -8.48 33.39
N THR A 97 -9.14 -7.60 33.94
CA THR A 97 -10.05 -7.95 35.05
C THR A 97 -11.20 -8.84 34.58
N ILE A 98 -11.82 -8.54 33.43
CA ILE A 98 -13.04 -9.24 32.99
C ILE A 98 -12.72 -10.58 32.34
N TYR A 99 -11.65 -10.62 31.53
CA TYR A 99 -11.34 -11.80 30.72
C TYR A 99 -10.07 -12.53 31.18
N GLY A 100 -9.37 -12.00 32.21
CA GLY A 100 -8.15 -12.61 32.75
C GLY A 100 -6.90 -12.41 31.88
N ARG A 101 -5.74 -12.54 32.52
CA ARG A 101 -4.49 -12.83 31.81
C ARG A 101 -4.57 -14.28 31.33
N LYS A 102 -4.28 -14.50 30.06
CA LYS A 102 -4.25 -15.85 29.49
C LYS A 102 -3.05 -16.59 30.10
N ASN A 103 -3.27 -17.31 31.19
CA ASN A 103 -2.32 -18.33 31.62
C ASN A 103 -2.44 -19.46 30.59
N SER A 104 -1.30 -19.99 30.15
CA SER A 104 -1.10 -20.81 28.95
C SER A 104 -1.91 -22.12 28.85
N SER A 105 -2.88 -22.37 29.73
CA SER A 105 -3.69 -23.58 29.80
C SER A 105 -5.21 -23.38 29.87
N GLU A 106 -5.74 -22.16 30.01
CA GLU A 106 -7.19 -21.96 30.13
C GLU A 106 -7.81 -21.28 28.89
N GLU A 107 -8.80 -21.96 28.30
CA GLU A 107 -9.69 -21.41 27.28
C GLU A 107 -10.52 -20.26 27.88
N GLY A 108 -10.10 -19.00 27.67
CA GLY A 108 -10.89 -17.86 28.17
C GLY A 108 -10.20 -16.49 28.21
N GLY A 109 -8.87 -16.45 28.14
CA GLY A 109 -8.10 -15.20 28.24
C GLY A 109 -8.35 -14.18 27.10
N SER A 110 -8.20 -12.88 27.38
CA SER A 110 -8.26 -11.84 26.35
C SER A 110 -7.11 -11.98 25.33
N TYR A 111 -7.44 -11.85 24.04
CA TYR A 111 -6.46 -11.83 22.93
C TYR A 111 -5.45 -10.68 23.01
N VAL A 112 -5.72 -9.66 23.84
CA VAL A 112 -4.80 -8.53 24.11
C VAL A 112 -3.47 -9.00 24.71
N ASN A 113 -3.46 -10.20 25.31
CA ASN A 113 -2.27 -10.81 25.88
C ASN A 113 -1.53 -11.75 24.91
N ASP A 114 -2.07 -12.01 23.72
CA ASP A 114 -1.39 -12.84 22.73
C ASP A 114 -0.11 -12.14 22.23
N SER A 115 0.97 -12.90 22.06
CA SER A 115 2.27 -12.36 21.61
C SER A 115 2.16 -11.65 20.26
N GLU A 116 1.41 -12.21 19.32
CA GLU A 116 1.17 -11.60 18.00
C GLU A 116 0.38 -10.29 18.08
N PHE A 117 -0.58 -10.19 19.02
CA PHE A 117 -1.30 -8.93 19.27
C PHE A 117 -0.34 -7.86 19.74
N ARG A 118 0.52 -8.19 20.71
CA ARG A 118 1.47 -7.24 21.31
C ARG A 118 2.60 -6.86 20.37
N LEU A 119 3.11 -7.83 19.61
CA LEU A 119 4.13 -7.61 18.58
C LEU A 119 3.67 -6.62 17.51
N ARG A 120 2.38 -6.60 17.17
CA ARG A 120 1.82 -5.57 16.29
C ARG A 120 2.13 -4.16 16.79
N PHE A 121 1.92 -3.89 18.08
CA PHE A 121 2.17 -2.56 18.65
C PHE A 121 3.65 -2.23 18.80
N LEU A 122 4.48 -3.23 19.11
CA LEU A 122 5.94 -3.09 19.06
C LEU A 122 6.41 -2.71 17.65
N ARG A 123 5.95 -3.41 16.62
CA ARG A 123 6.29 -3.10 15.21
C ARG A 123 5.85 -1.69 14.81
N ILE A 124 4.68 -1.22 15.26
CA ILE A 124 4.23 0.17 15.03
C ILE A 124 5.19 1.19 15.65
N GLY A 125 5.64 0.91 16.88
CA GLY A 125 6.57 1.73 17.64
C GLY A 125 8.04 1.52 17.26
N LEU A 126 8.35 0.74 16.21
CA LEU A 126 9.72 0.36 15.85
C LEU A 126 10.49 -0.28 17.02
N PHE A 127 9.80 -1.10 17.80
CA PHE A 127 10.25 -1.78 19.03
C PHE A 127 10.56 -0.85 20.22
N ASP A 128 10.13 0.41 20.19
CA ASP A 128 10.03 1.25 21.39
C ASP A 128 8.82 0.81 22.23
N ALA A 129 9.09 0.14 23.36
CA ALA A 129 8.08 -0.44 24.23
C ALA A 129 7.13 0.61 24.84
N ARG A 130 7.64 1.82 25.14
CA ARG A 130 6.83 2.90 25.72
C ARG A 130 5.83 3.44 24.70
N ILE A 131 6.30 3.69 23.47
CA ILE A 131 5.41 4.08 22.35
C ILE A 131 4.40 2.97 22.09
N ALA A 132 4.83 1.71 22.07
CA ALA A 132 3.95 0.56 21.85
C ALA A 132 2.85 0.46 22.93
N ALA A 133 3.19 0.63 24.22
CA ALA A 133 2.23 0.64 25.32
C ALA A 133 1.16 1.74 25.14
N GLN A 134 1.59 2.96 24.84
CA GLN A 134 0.69 4.09 24.58
C GLN A 134 -0.25 3.82 23.39
N LYS A 135 0.29 3.25 22.30
CA LYS A 135 -0.49 2.88 21.11
C LYS A 135 -1.51 1.79 21.40
N LEU A 136 -1.11 0.75 22.14
CA LEU A 136 -1.97 -0.35 22.53
C LEU A 136 -3.14 0.15 23.36
N VAL A 137 -2.88 0.92 24.41
CA VAL A 137 -3.91 1.47 25.30
C VAL A 137 -4.85 2.41 24.54
N SER A 138 -4.31 3.29 23.70
CA SER A 138 -5.12 4.18 22.85
C SER A 138 -5.98 3.40 21.85
N PHE A 139 -5.46 2.30 21.30
CA PHE A 139 -6.22 1.42 20.41
C PHE A 139 -7.40 0.78 21.15
N LEU A 140 -7.15 0.18 22.33
CA LEU A 140 -8.19 -0.45 23.14
C LEU A 140 -9.29 0.54 23.55
N ALA A 141 -8.91 1.76 23.95
CA ALA A 141 -9.85 2.85 24.23
C ALA A 141 -10.75 3.14 23.02
N ASN A 142 -10.13 3.28 21.83
CA ASN A 142 -10.87 3.59 20.61
C ASN A 142 -11.79 2.46 20.16
N ILE A 143 -11.33 1.21 20.14
CA ILE A 143 -12.19 0.10 19.69
C ILE A 143 -13.32 -0.19 20.68
N CYS A 144 -13.09 -0.03 21.99
CA CYS A 144 -14.14 -0.22 22.98
C CYS A 144 -15.23 0.85 22.83
N ASP A 145 -14.83 2.10 22.60
CA ASP A 145 -15.78 3.20 22.38
C ASP A 145 -16.54 3.07 21.05
N LEU A 146 -15.90 2.53 20.00
CA LEU A 146 -16.51 2.40 18.67
C LEU A 146 -17.36 1.12 18.49
N PHE A 147 -16.96 0.02 19.12
CA PHE A 147 -17.58 -1.30 18.93
C PHE A 147 -18.25 -1.84 20.20
N GLY A 148 -17.84 -1.38 21.38
CA GLY A 148 -18.27 -1.90 22.67
C GLY A 148 -17.26 -2.85 23.32
N GLU A 149 -17.57 -3.29 24.54
CA GLU A 149 -16.65 -4.03 25.40
C GLU A 149 -16.18 -5.37 24.81
N TYR A 150 -16.97 -6.02 23.96
CA TYR A 150 -16.59 -7.29 23.35
C TYR A 150 -15.33 -7.18 22.46
N ALA A 151 -14.98 -5.98 21.99
CA ALA A 151 -13.75 -5.71 21.24
C ALA A 151 -12.48 -5.86 22.10
N LEU A 152 -12.63 -5.91 23.43
CA LEU A 152 -11.56 -6.24 24.38
C LEU A 152 -11.42 -7.77 24.58
N LYS A 153 -12.46 -8.54 24.26
CA LYS A 153 -12.46 -10.00 24.37
C LYS A 153 -11.90 -10.68 23.12
N ARG A 154 -12.26 -10.18 21.94
CA ARG A 154 -11.86 -10.75 20.65
C ARG A 154 -11.54 -9.65 19.62
N PRO A 155 -10.81 -9.99 18.54
CA PRO A 155 -10.66 -9.11 17.38
C PRO A 155 -12.01 -8.62 16.82
N ILE A 156 -12.02 -7.40 16.29
CA ILE A 156 -13.15 -6.83 15.55
C ILE A 156 -13.33 -7.52 14.19
N LEU A 157 -14.59 -7.76 13.81
CA LEU A 157 -15.01 -8.52 12.64
C LEU A 157 -15.97 -7.70 11.76
N LEU A 158 -16.20 -8.14 10.53
CA LEU A 158 -17.17 -7.51 9.64
C LEU A 158 -18.61 -7.64 10.15
N SER A 159 -18.89 -8.70 10.92
CA SER A 159 -20.18 -8.92 11.58
C SER A 159 -20.49 -7.94 12.72
N ASP A 160 -19.51 -7.13 13.13
CA ASP A 160 -19.67 -6.14 14.22
C ASP A 160 -20.24 -4.79 13.72
N PHE A 161 -20.50 -4.72 12.41
CA PHE A 161 -21.16 -3.59 11.78
C PHE A 161 -22.65 -3.87 11.66
N THR A 162 -23.48 -2.85 11.87
CA THR A 162 -24.91 -2.92 11.55
C THR A 162 -25.11 -2.95 10.03
N GLU A 163 -26.29 -3.33 9.55
CA GLU A 163 -26.57 -3.32 8.11
C GLU A 163 -26.47 -1.90 7.49
N GLU A 164 -26.83 -0.86 8.25
CA GLU A 164 -26.68 0.53 7.82
C GLU A 164 -25.20 0.93 7.72
N GLU A 165 -24.39 0.57 8.72
CA GLU A 165 -22.95 0.81 8.68
C GLU A 165 -22.27 0.03 7.54
N LEU A 166 -22.69 -1.22 7.29
CA LEU A 166 -22.23 -2.01 6.17
C LEU A 166 -22.65 -1.41 4.83
N HIS A 167 -23.84 -0.81 4.74
CA HIS A 167 -24.26 -0.07 3.56
C HIS A 167 -23.29 1.09 3.26
N ILE A 168 -22.98 1.91 4.28
CA ILE A 168 -22.01 3.00 4.16
C ILE A 168 -20.62 2.46 3.78
N PHE A 169 -20.17 1.38 4.41
CA PHE A 169 -18.88 0.76 4.09
C PHE A 169 -18.85 0.31 2.62
N ARG A 170 -19.92 -0.31 2.10
CA ARG A 170 -20.05 -0.78 0.71
C ARG A 170 -20.00 0.36 -0.33
N MET A 171 -20.22 1.61 0.06
CA MET A 171 -20.04 2.77 -0.83
C MET A 171 -18.57 2.98 -1.24
N GLY A 172 -17.64 2.51 -0.41
CA GLY A 172 -16.22 2.44 -0.75
C GLY A 172 -15.48 3.76 -0.73
N ASN A 173 -15.93 4.73 0.08
CA ASN A 173 -15.18 5.96 0.34
C ASN A 173 -13.85 5.69 1.06
N LEU A 174 -13.74 4.59 1.80
CA LEU A 174 -12.51 4.06 2.37
C LEU A 174 -12.34 2.62 1.89
N GLN A 175 -11.18 2.29 1.32
CA GLN A 175 -10.88 0.96 0.81
C GLN A 175 -9.46 0.54 1.16
N LEU A 176 -9.31 -0.70 1.64
CA LEU A 176 -8.02 -1.38 1.67
C LEU A 176 -7.81 -2.06 0.31
N LEU A 177 -6.82 -1.60 -0.44
CA LEU A 177 -6.63 -2.01 -1.82
C LEU A 177 -5.93 -3.39 -1.88
N PRO A 178 -6.27 -4.31 -2.81
CA PRO A 178 -5.75 -5.69 -2.82
C PRO A 178 -4.32 -5.84 -3.39
N PHE A 179 -3.49 -4.82 -3.24
CA PHE A 179 -2.11 -4.77 -3.73
C PHE A 179 -1.26 -3.89 -2.81
N ARG A 180 0.04 -3.87 -3.12
CA ARG A 180 1.04 -3.08 -2.44
C ARG A 180 1.59 -2.02 -3.39
N ASP A 181 2.25 -1.01 -2.84
CA ASP A 181 3.16 -0.20 -3.63
C ASP A 181 4.44 -0.98 -3.98
N ARG A 182 5.34 -0.36 -4.75
CA ARG A 182 6.61 -0.98 -5.17
C ARG A 182 7.50 -1.45 -4.01
N SER A 183 7.29 -0.90 -2.82
CA SER A 183 8.13 -1.15 -1.65
C SER A 183 7.53 -2.23 -0.74
N GLY A 184 6.31 -2.70 -1.03
CA GLY A 184 5.62 -3.74 -0.29
C GLY A 184 4.66 -3.21 0.77
N ARG A 185 4.37 -1.91 0.79
CA ARG A 185 3.43 -1.30 1.75
C ARG A 185 2.00 -1.47 1.26
N ARG A 186 1.07 -1.80 2.16
CA ARG A 186 -0.36 -1.85 1.81
C ARG A 186 -0.88 -0.44 1.59
N ILE A 187 -1.91 -0.32 0.75
CA ILE A 187 -2.48 0.98 0.40
C ILE A 187 -3.90 1.06 0.92
N ILE A 188 -4.16 2.08 1.74
CA ILE A 188 -5.52 2.49 2.12
C ILE A 188 -5.87 3.71 1.27
N ALA A 189 -6.93 3.60 0.49
CA ALA A 189 -7.45 4.69 -0.32
C ALA A 189 -8.68 5.31 0.34
N GLY A 190 -8.63 6.62 0.54
CA GLY A 190 -9.78 7.45 0.85
C GLY A 190 -10.15 8.32 -0.35
N VAL A 191 -11.38 8.22 -0.83
CA VAL A 191 -11.83 8.87 -2.07
C VAL A 191 -13.15 9.63 -1.87
N GLU A 192 -13.47 10.52 -2.81
CA GLU A 192 -14.69 11.37 -2.87
C GLU A 192 -14.79 12.41 -1.74
N GLY A 193 -14.57 12.04 -0.49
CA GLY A 193 -14.63 12.98 0.63
C GLY A 193 -14.27 12.33 1.94
N LEU A 194 -13.55 11.20 1.91
CA LEU A 194 -13.25 10.40 3.11
C LEU A 194 -14.49 10.01 3.91
N ALA A 195 -15.63 9.91 3.22
CA ALA A 195 -16.94 9.65 3.82
C ALA A 195 -17.39 10.72 4.84
N ILE A 196 -16.82 11.94 4.84
CA ILE A 196 -17.10 13.00 5.84
C ILE A 196 -18.59 13.35 5.93
N GLN A 197 -19.38 13.05 4.90
CA GLN A 197 -20.84 13.15 4.92
C GLN A 197 -21.54 12.23 5.92
N PHE A 198 -20.86 11.19 6.41
CA PHE A 198 -21.38 10.23 7.38
C PHE A 198 -20.86 10.48 8.79
N ASP A 199 -21.57 9.90 9.75
CA ASP A 199 -21.22 9.92 11.16
C ASP A 199 -19.75 9.54 11.40
N SER A 200 -19.08 10.28 12.30
CA SER A 200 -17.67 10.09 12.59
C SER A 200 -17.38 8.72 13.19
N ASN A 201 -18.25 8.18 14.04
CA ASN A 201 -18.02 6.87 14.65
C ASN A 201 -18.10 5.78 13.58
N VAL A 202 -19.06 5.83 12.66
CA VAL A 202 -19.13 4.87 11.54
C VAL A 202 -17.87 4.92 10.68
N ARG A 203 -17.38 6.13 10.35
CA ARG A 203 -16.11 6.30 9.62
C ARG A 203 -14.92 5.70 10.36
N PHE A 204 -14.81 5.95 11.66
CA PHE A 204 -13.72 5.42 12.45
C PHE A 204 -13.84 3.90 12.65
N LYS A 205 -15.04 3.33 12.79
CA LYS A 205 -15.24 1.86 12.77
C LYS A 205 -14.68 1.26 11.49
N ILE A 206 -15.04 1.82 10.33
CA ILE A 206 -14.51 1.37 9.02
C ILE A 206 -12.99 1.50 8.99
N MET A 207 -12.44 2.67 9.34
CA MET A 207 -11.00 2.92 9.31
C MET A 207 -10.23 1.95 10.22
N PHE A 208 -10.68 1.77 11.46
CA PHE A 208 -10.03 0.87 12.42
C PHE A 208 -10.12 -0.59 11.98
N TYR A 209 -11.26 -1.02 11.42
CA TYR A 209 -11.38 -2.36 10.84
C TYR A 209 -10.42 -2.56 9.65
N LEU A 210 -10.34 -1.60 8.71
CA LEU A 210 -9.39 -1.67 7.59
C LEU A 210 -7.93 -1.74 8.07
N CYS A 211 -7.54 -0.89 9.03
CA CYS A 211 -6.21 -0.92 9.63
C CYS A 211 -5.93 -2.22 10.39
N TRP A 212 -6.93 -2.74 11.11
CA TRP A 212 -6.85 -3.99 11.83
C TRP A 212 -6.60 -5.17 10.88
N VAL A 213 -7.38 -5.26 9.81
CA VAL A 213 -7.24 -6.31 8.78
C VAL A 213 -5.90 -6.18 8.04
N ALA A 214 -5.50 -4.97 7.67
CA ALA A 214 -4.19 -4.73 7.06
C ALA A 214 -3.04 -5.23 7.96
N GLY A 215 -3.17 -5.03 9.27
CA GLY A 215 -2.21 -5.49 10.26
C GLY A 215 -2.22 -7.00 10.53
N LEU A 216 -3.08 -7.81 9.91
CA LEU A 216 -3.00 -9.28 10.02
C LEU A 216 -1.81 -9.86 9.25
N ASP A 217 -1.29 -9.11 8.29
CA ASP A 217 -0.16 -9.51 7.46
C ASP A 217 1.17 -8.98 8.02
N LEU A 218 2.14 -9.89 8.21
CA LEU A 218 3.43 -9.56 8.83
C LEU A 218 4.24 -8.53 8.02
N GLU A 219 4.30 -8.69 6.69
CA GLU A 219 4.99 -7.74 5.82
C GLU A 219 4.41 -6.32 5.98
N THR A 220 3.10 -6.22 6.13
CA THR A 220 2.39 -4.95 6.34
C THR A 220 2.66 -4.36 7.72
N GLN A 221 2.75 -5.17 8.78
CA GLN A 221 3.14 -4.66 10.10
C GLN A 221 4.56 -4.06 10.08
N SER A 222 5.49 -4.73 9.41
CA SER A 222 6.88 -4.28 9.29
C SER A 222 7.01 -3.07 8.36
N LYS A 223 6.52 -3.17 7.12
CA LYS A 223 6.69 -2.14 6.10
C LYS A 223 5.70 -0.97 6.22
N GLY A 224 4.60 -1.17 6.94
CA GLY A 224 3.55 -0.18 7.16
C GLY A 224 2.59 -0.01 5.98
N VAL A 225 1.81 1.06 6.05
CA VAL A 225 0.83 1.46 5.02
C VAL A 225 1.14 2.81 4.41
N VAL A 226 0.64 2.97 3.19
CA VAL A 226 0.50 4.26 2.53
C VAL A 226 -0.98 4.61 2.48
N VAL A 227 -1.31 5.82 2.91
CA VAL A 227 -2.67 6.34 2.82
C VAL A 227 -2.74 7.31 1.65
N ILE A 228 -3.60 7.03 0.67
CA ILE A 228 -3.88 7.93 -0.45
C ILE A 228 -5.23 8.58 -0.22
N ILE A 229 -5.28 9.90 -0.31
CA ILE A 229 -6.48 10.69 -0.08
C ILE A 229 -6.75 11.46 -1.36
N TRP A 230 -7.93 11.24 -1.93
CA TRP A 230 -8.34 11.84 -3.20
C TRP A 230 -9.76 12.39 -3.09
N PRO A 231 -9.94 13.54 -2.43
CA PRO A 231 -11.25 14.10 -2.18
C PRO A 231 -11.82 14.74 -3.45
N VAL A 232 -13.14 14.74 -3.54
CA VAL A 232 -13.97 15.54 -4.45
C VAL A 232 -14.49 16.70 -3.60
N ALA A 233 -13.97 17.89 -3.88
CA ALA A 233 -14.02 19.03 -2.97
C ALA A 233 -15.45 19.43 -2.55
N ASP A 234 -16.40 19.37 -3.49
CA ASP A 234 -17.79 19.79 -3.28
C ASP A 234 -18.52 18.97 -2.22
N VAL A 235 -18.16 17.70 -2.06
CA VAL A 235 -18.80 16.81 -1.06
C VAL A 235 -18.29 17.16 0.33
N ALA A 236 -16.96 17.22 0.53
CA ALA A 236 -16.39 17.34 1.86
C ALA A 236 -16.85 18.60 2.62
N MET A 237 -16.92 19.74 1.93
CA MET A 237 -17.09 21.04 2.58
C MET A 237 -18.51 21.32 3.07
N ASN A 238 -19.52 20.73 2.42
CA ASN A 238 -20.91 20.86 2.85
C ASN A 238 -21.21 20.10 4.15
N HIS A 239 -20.31 19.19 4.55
CA HIS A 239 -20.52 18.29 5.68
C HIS A 239 -19.60 18.55 6.87
N ILE A 240 -18.61 19.43 6.72
CA ILE A 240 -17.76 19.84 7.84
C ILE A 240 -18.56 20.81 8.71
N LYS A 241 -19.15 20.28 9.79
CA LYS A 241 -19.77 21.04 10.88
C LYS A 241 -18.87 20.94 12.10
N ASN A 242 -18.68 22.05 12.83
CA ASN A 242 -17.86 22.10 14.04
C ASN A 242 -16.44 21.54 13.83
N GLU A 243 -15.65 22.27 13.05
CA GLU A 243 -14.29 21.90 12.64
C GLU A 243 -13.38 21.55 13.81
N GLU A 244 -13.43 22.33 14.89
CA GLU A 244 -12.56 22.14 16.04
C GLU A 244 -12.81 20.78 16.70
N HIS A 245 -14.08 20.44 16.94
CA HIS A 245 -14.45 19.14 17.48
C HIS A 245 -14.01 18.01 16.56
N MET A 246 -14.23 18.15 15.24
CA MET A 246 -13.85 17.15 14.25
C MET A 246 -12.32 16.93 14.22
N ILE A 247 -11.53 18.02 14.21
CA ILE A 247 -10.07 17.96 14.21
C ILE A 247 -9.57 17.28 15.48
N GLN A 248 -10.08 17.69 16.64
CA GLN A 248 -9.65 17.13 17.92
C GLN A 248 -10.03 15.66 18.04
N LEU A 249 -11.27 15.29 17.66
CA LEU A 249 -11.70 13.89 17.62
C LEU A 249 -10.81 13.05 16.71
N GLN A 250 -10.56 13.52 15.48
CA GLN A 250 -9.72 12.78 14.53
C GLN A 250 -8.28 12.63 15.02
N LYS A 251 -7.70 13.68 15.62
CA LYS A 251 -6.38 13.63 16.22
C LYS A 251 -6.29 12.59 17.33
N GLU A 252 -7.27 12.54 18.23
CA GLU A 252 -7.32 11.55 19.32
C GLU A 252 -7.50 10.12 18.78
N ARG A 253 -8.40 9.92 17.80
CA ARG A 253 -8.59 8.60 17.18
C ARG A 253 -7.34 8.09 16.49
N LEU A 254 -6.63 8.95 15.74
CA LEU A 254 -5.41 8.57 15.02
C LEU A 254 -4.24 8.21 15.94
N LYS A 255 -4.29 8.55 17.24
CA LYS A 255 -3.31 8.06 18.22
C LYS A 255 -3.37 6.55 18.36
N GLY A 256 -4.56 5.94 18.30
CA GLY A 256 -4.78 4.50 18.47
C GLY A 256 -4.73 3.67 17.20
N SER A 257 -4.25 4.19 16.06
CA SER A 257 -4.14 3.38 14.82
C SER A 257 -3.33 2.09 15.05
N PRO A 258 -3.86 0.89 14.75
CA PRO A 258 -3.18 -0.39 14.97
C PRO A 258 -2.18 -0.74 13.85
N ILE A 259 -1.72 0.27 13.10
CA ILE A 259 -0.79 0.08 12.01
C ILE A 259 0.07 1.33 11.77
N ARG A 260 1.31 1.09 11.36
CA ARG A 260 2.30 2.12 11.06
C ARG A 260 1.96 2.78 9.72
N THR A 261 1.71 4.09 9.72
CA THR A 261 1.51 4.86 8.48
C THR A 261 2.82 5.51 8.05
N CYS A 262 3.34 5.09 6.91
CA CYS A 262 4.63 5.55 6.40
C CYS A 262 4.52 6.84 5.59
N ALA A 263 3.39 7.03 4.91
CA ALA A 263 3.13 8.20 4.08
C ALA A 263 1.64 8.50 3.97
N PHE A 264 1.32 9.78 3.88
CA PHE A 264 0.02 10.29 3.46
C PHE A 264 0.20 11.04 2.14
N HIS A 265 -0.48 10.62 1.08
CA HIS A 265 -0.50 11.32 -0.20
C HIS A 265 -1.87 11.93 -0.44
N PHE A 266 -1.95 13.25 -0.30
CA PHE A 266 -3.19 14.00 -0.42
C PHE A 266 -3.24 14.67 -1.79
N CYS A 267 -4.06 14.11 -2.69
CA CYS A 267 -4.11 14.43 -4.12
C CYS A 267 -5.36 15.26 -4.41
N VAL A 268 -5.18 16.52 -4.80
CA VAL A 268 -6.30 17.45 -5.02
C VAL A 268 -6.13 18.29 -6.29
N PRO A 269 -7.24 18.71 -6.92
CA PRO A 269 -7.17 19.75 -7.95
C PRO A 269 -6.72 21.08 -7.35
N ASP A 270 -6.17 21.94 -8.19
CA ASP A 270 -5.79 23.31 -7.81
C ASP A 270 -7.04 24.20 -7.70
N THR A 271 -7.71 24.13 -6.55
CA THR A 271 -8.88 24.98 -6.26
C THR A 271 -8.79 25.58 -4.85
N PRO A 272 -9.33 26.80 -4.61
CA PRO A 272 -9.41 27.41 -3.28
C PRO A 272 -9.95 26.48 -2.20
N LEU A 273 -10.98 25.71 -2.55
CA LEU A 273 -11.64 24.77 -1.66
C LEU A 273 -10.72 23.64 -1.20
N CYS A 274 -9.91 23.12 -2.12
CA CYS A 274 -8.93 22.09 -1.82
C CYS A 274 -7.81 22.60 -0.91
N TYR A 275 -7.44 23.88 -0.96
CA TYR A 275 -6.46 24.44 0.00
C TYR A 275 -6.99 24.43 1.43
N VAL A 276 -8.27 24.73 1.64
CA VAL A 276 -8.91 24.64 2.97
C VAL A 276 -8.89 23.20 3.47
N LEU A 277 -9.28 22.24 2.63
CA LEU A 277 -9.26 20.81 2.98
C LEU A 277 -7.85 20.31 3.35
N ARG A 278 -6.81 20.79 2.65
CA ARG A 278 -5.41 20.47 2.98
C ARG A 278 -5.06 20.94 4.39
N THR A 279 -5.43 22.17 4.73
CA THR A 279 -5.17 22.75 6.06
C THR A 279 -5.89 21.97 7.14
N ILE A 280 -7.19 21.73 6.98
CA ILE A 280 -8.00 20.96 7.94
C ILE A 280 -7.37 19.57 8.15
N PHE A 281 -7.04 18.86 7.06
CA PHE A 281 -6.45 17.54 7.17
C PHE A 281 -5.09 17.57 7.88
N ALA A 282 -4.21 18.52 7.55
CA ALA A 282 -2.91 18.66 8.23
C ALA A 282 -3.06 18.91 9.74
N LEU A 283 -4.08 19.66 10.16
CA LEU A 283 -4.36 19.95 11.57
C LEU A 283 -4.84 18.71 12.35
N THR A 284 -5.46 17.73 11.68
CA THR A 284 -5.82 16.44 12.30
C THR A 284 -4.62 15.57 12.61
N LEU A 285 -3.47 15.84 12.00
CA LEU A 285 -2.24 15.07 12.16
C LEU A 285 -1.34 15.70 13.23
N ASP A 286 -0.73 14.85 14.05
CA ASP A 286 0.35 15.25 14.95
C ASP A 286 1.66 15.50 14.18
N LYS A 287 2.64 16.06 14.90
CA LYS A 287 3.93 16.45 14.31
C LYS A 287 4.66 15.30 13.60
N THR A 288 4.57 14.08 14.15
CA THR A 288 5.26 12.91 13.61
C THR A 288 4.57 12.34 12.36
N LYS A 289 3.28 12.61 12.16
CA LYS A 289 2.56 12.27 10.93
C LYS A 289 2.62 13.37 9.88
N ARG A 290 2.61 14.64 10.27
CA ARG A 290 2.70 15.78 9.33
C ARG A 290 3.99 15.77 8.51
N CYS A 291 5.12 15.37 9.07
CA CYS A 291 6.37 15.22 8.30
C CYS A 291 6.30 14.14 7.20
N ARG A 292 5.30 13.25 7.26
CA ARG A 292 5.02 12.18 6.29
C ARG A 292 3.91 12.52 5.31
N LEU A 293 3.32 13.71 5.44
CA LEU A 293 2.29 14.23 4.55
C LEU A 293 2.91 14.83 3.31
N LYS A 294 2.40 14.45 2.14
CA LYS A 294 2.73 15.02 0.84
C LYS A 294 1.45 15.48 0.16
N PHE A 295 1.40 16.77 -0.15
CA PHE A 295 0.34 17.35 -0.97
C PHE A 295 0.73 17.28 -2.44
N HIS A 296 -0.19 16.78 -3.26
CA HIS A 296 -0.08 16.74 -4.71
C HIS A 296 -1.22 17.59 -5.27
N ILE A 297 -0.87 18.59 -6.07
CA ILE A 297 -1.81 19.53 -6.67
C ILE A 297 -1.65 19.46 -8.18
N GLY A 298 -2.77 19.31 -8.91
CA GLY A 298 -2.74 19.28 -10.36
C GLY A 298 -3.96 18.64 -10.98
N HIS A 299 -3.92 18.46 -12.29
CA HIS A 299 -4.95 17.73 -13.02
C HIS A 299 -4.88 16.21 -12.69
N LEU A 300 -5.99 15.48 -12.87
CA LEU A 300 -6.10 14.06 -12.53
C LEU A 300 -4.94 13.20 -13.07
N MET A 301 -4.52 13.46 -14.31
CA MET A 301 -3.39 12.73 -14.93
C MET A 301 -2.05 13.07 -14.29
N GLU A 302 -1.79 14.35 -13.99
CA GLU A 302 -0.57 14.80 -13.30
C GLU A 302 -0.47 14.19 -11.92
N LEU A 303 -1.57 14.23 -11.15
CA LEU A 303 -1.66 13.61 -9.83
C LEU A 303 -1.33 12.12 -9.88
N ARG A 304 -1.82 11.39 -10.90
CA ARG A 304 -1.45 9.99 -11.13
C ARG A 304 0.05 9.86 -11.39
N TYR A 305 0.64 10.65 -12.29
CA TYR A 305 2.08 10.60 -12.54
C TYR A 305 2.91 10.90 -11.29
N LEU A 306 2.51 11.89 -10.47
CA LEU A 306 3.19 12.24 -9.22
C LEU A 306 3.20 11.08 -8.24
N VAL A 307 2.03 10.49 -7.92
CA VAL A 307 1.98 9.37 -6.96
C VAL A 307 2.65 8.10 -7.51
N LYS A 308 2.68 7.91 -8.83
CA LYS A 308 3.44 6.82 -9.46
C LYS A 308 4.94 6.91 -9.15
N GLY A 309 5.48 8.12 -8.99
CA GLY A 309 6.87 8.35 -8.56
C GLY A 309 7.20 7.79 -7.17
N TYR A 310 6.18 7.65 -6.31
CA TYR A 310 6.27 7.00 -4.99
C TYR A 310 6.04 5.49 -5.05
N GLY A 311 5.90 4.92 -6.26
CA GLY A 311 5.69 3.49 -6.47
C GLY A 311 4.25 3.03 -6.29
N ILE A 312 3.28 3.95 -6.25
CA ILE A 312 1.86 3.63 -6.12
C ILE A 312 1.30 3.21 -7.50
N PRO A 313 0.62 2.06 -7.60
CA PRO A 313 0.04 1.61 -8.86
C PRO A 313 -1.30 2.31 -9.14
N VAL A 314 -1.23 3.43 -9.86
CA VAL A 314 -2.35 4.34 -10.14
C VAL A 314 -3.55 3.72 -10.84
N ASP A 315 -3.33 2.68 -11.65
CA ASP A 315 -4.40 2.00 -12.39
C ASP A 315 -5.41 1.31 -11.46
N HIS A 316 -5.00 1.10 -10.22
CA HIS A 316 -5.81 0.44 -9.22
C HIS A 316 -6.41 1.39 -8.17
N ILE A 317 -6.17 2.70 -8.26
CA ILE A 317 -6.87 3.69 -7.44
C ILE A 317 -8.38 3.53 -7.70
N PRO A 318 -9.25 3.48 -6.67
CA PRO A 318 -10.65 3.16 -6.81
C PRO A 318 -11.47 4.35 -7.32
N LEU A 319 -10.97 5.04 -8.33
CA LEU A 319 -11.61 6.15 -9.02
C LEU A 319 -11.61 5.89 -10.52
N THR A 320 -12.76 6.16 -11.13
CA THR A 320 -12.89 6.30 -12.59
C THR A 320 -12.31 7.65 -13.05
N GLU A 321 -12.16 7.84 -14.35
CA GLU A 321 -11.72 9.13 -14.91
C GLU A 321 -12.72 10.26 -14.67
N THR A 322 -14.00 9.91 -14.49
CA THR A 322 -15.07 10.86 -14.15
C THR A 322 -15.18 11.13 -12.64
N GLY A 323 -14.31 10.53 -11.82
CA GLY A 323 -14.33 10.71 -10.36
C GLY A 323 -15.28 9.78 -9.60
N ASN A 324 -16.02 8.89 -10.28
CA ASN A 324 -16.87 7.91 -9.60
C ASN A 324 -16.03 6.85 -8.88
N VAL A 325 -16.48 6.44 -7.68
CA VAL A 325 -15.85 5.41 -6.86
C VAL A 325 -16.02 4.01 -7.47
N LYS A 326 -14.91 3.30 -7.65
CA LYS A 326 -14.90 1.89 -8.09
C LYS A 326 -15.07 1.00 -6.85
N THR A 327 -16.17 0.26 -6.76
CA THR A 327 -16.49 -0.61 -5.61
C THR A 327 -16.32 -2.10 -5.91
N GLN A 328 -15.93 -2.49 -7.14
CA GLN A 328 -15.81 -3.90 -7.53
C GLN A 328 -14.81 -4.66 -6.65
N ASN A 329 -13.61 -4.10 -6.44
CA ASN A 329 -12.59 -4.72 -5.61
C ASN A 329 -13.04 -4.81 -4.14
N LEU A 330 -13.68 -3.75 -3.62
CA LEU A 330 -14.22 -3.76 -2.27
C LEU A 330 -15.27 -4.85 -2.07
N ARG A 331 -16.21 -5.02 -3.00
CA ARG A 331 -17.24 -6.08 -2.90
C ARG A 331 -16.62 -7.48 -2.85
N ILE A 332 -15.59 -7.72 -3.66
CA ILE A 332 -14.84 -8.98 -3.66
C ILE A 332 -14.12 -9.15 -2.33
N TRP A 333 -13.44 -8.11 -1.86
CA TRP A 333 -12.73 -8.10 -0.59
C TRP A 333 -13.65 -8.35 0.61
N MET A 334 -14.83 -7.73 0.67
CA MET A 334 -15.79 -7.96 1.77
C MET A 334 -16.29 -9.41 1.79
N LYS A 335 -16.58 -10.02 0.63
CA LYS A 335 -16.96 -11.45 0.55
C LYS A 335 -15.83 -12.37 1.02
N LEU A 336 -14.61 -12.05 0.60
CA LEU A 336 -13.40 -12.72 1.05
C LEU A 336 -13.25 -12.60 2.58
N ARG A 337 -13.42 -11.41 3.16
CA ARG A 337 -13.33 -11.19 4.60
C ARG A 337 -14.37 -11.98 5.39
N SER A 338 -15.63 -11.97 4.96
CA SER A 338 -16.68 -12.82 5.55
C SER A 338 -16.25 -14.29 5.56
N THR A 339 -15.72 -14.79 4.43
CA THR A 339 -15.28 -16.18 4.31
C THR A 339 -14.12 -16.52 5.26
N LEU A 340 -13.15 -15.62 5.40
CA LEU A 340 -12.00 -15.81 6.30
C LEU A 340 -12.41 -15.76 7.78
N GLU A 341 -13.34 -14.86 8.14
CA GLU A 341 -13.77 -14.64 9.52
C GLU A 341 -14.76 -15.70 10.02
N GLU A 342 -15.56 -16.28 9.12
CA GLU A 342 -16.43 -17.42 9.42
C GLU A 342 -15.66 -18.73 9.65
N GLY A 343 -14.36 -18.77 9.36
CA GLY A 343 -13.51 -19.95 9.59
C GLY A 343 -13.85 -21.17 8.72
N LYS A 344 -14.48 -20.96 7.56
CA LYS A 344 -14.89 -22.06 6.66
C LYS A 344 -13.69 -22.87 6.14
N ASP A 345 -13.88 -24.17 5.99
CA ASP A 345 -12.89 -25.11 5.44
C ASP A 345 -12.29 -24.60 4.12
N GLY A 346 -10.95 -24.48 4.10
CA GLY A 346 -10.18 -23.98 2.94
C GLY A 346 -9.67 -22.54 3.05
N ALA A 347 -10.00 -21.81 4.12
CA ALA A 347 -9.44 -20.48 4.40
C ALA A 347 -7.89 -20.47 4.48
N THR A 348 -7.28 -21.59 4.88
CA THR A 348 -5.82 -21.74 5.05
C THR A 348 -5.00 -21.47 3.78
N ASN A 349 -5.61 -21.63 2.60
CA ASN A 349 -4.94 -21.41 1.32
C ASN A 349 -5.27 -20.06 0.67
N ILE A 350 -6.19 -19.30 1.25
CA ILE A 350 -6.65 -18.05 0.69
C ILE A 350 -5.68 -16.94 1.11
N ILE A 351 -5.14 -16.23 0.12
CA ILE A 351 -4.24 -15.10 0.32
C ILE A 351 -5.00 -13.82 -0.06
N GLU A 352 -5.21 -12.94 0.91
CA GLU A 352 -5.93 -11.67 0.70
C GLU A 352 -5.09 -10.67 -0.09
N CYS A 353 -3.85 -10.47 0.33
CA CYS A 353 -2.85 -9.68 -0.39
C CYS A 353 -1.57 -10.48 -0.59
N PRO A 354 -1.08 -10.61 -1.84
CA PRO A 354 0.25 -11.16 -2.07
C PRO A 354 1.33 -10.33 -1.38
N GLY A 355 2.36 -11.00 -0.89
CA GLY A 355 3.58 -10.38 -0.38
C GLY A 355 4.56 -10.06 -1.49
N SER A 356 5.57 -9.24 -1.23
CA SER A 356 6.49 -8.76 -2.27
C SER A 356 7.29 -9.87 -2.95
N ASN A 357 7.54 -11.00 -2.27
CA ASN A 357 8.27 -12.14 -2.82
C ASN A 357 7.37 -13.16 -3.54
N ASP A 358 6.04 -12.95 -3.56
CA ASP A 358 5.12 -13.87 -4.21
C ASP A 358 5.17 -13.74 -5.74
N VAL A 359 5.10 -14.89 -6.41
CA VAL A 359 4.97 -14.98 -7.87
C VAL A 359 3.51 -15.23 -8.22
N LEU A 360 2.94 -14.28 -8.96
CA LEU A 360 1.51 -14.25 -9.28
C LEU A 360 1.27 -14.82 -10.68
N PHE A 361 0.31 -15.73 -10.78
CA PHE A 361 -0.17 -16.27 -12.06
C PHE A 361 -1.64 -15.89 -12.27
N ARG A 362 -1.86 -14.93 -13.18
CA ARG A 362 -3.19 -14.44 -13.61
C ARG A 362 -3.17 -14.05 -15.09
N PRO A 363 -4.27 -14.26 -15.84
CA PRO A 363 -4.42 -13.71 -17.19
C PRO A 363 -4.61 -12.18 -17.20
N SER A 364 -3.61 -11.42 -16.74
CA SER A 364 -3.65 -9.95 -16.73
C SER A 364 -2.25 -9.37 -16.88
N LYS A 365 -2.14 -8.23 -17.58
CA LYS A 365 -0.88 -7.48 -17.66
C LYS A 365 -0.51 -6.79 -16.34
N LEU A 366 -1.49 -6.58 -15.45
CA LEU A 366 -1.34 -5.81 -14.21
C LEU A 366 -0.37 -6.45 -13.21
N ILE A 367 -0.20 -7.78 -13.26
CA ILE A 367 0.71 -8.48 -12.33
C ILE A 367 2.18 -8.44 -12.74
N LYS A 368 2.51 -7.97 -13.96
CA LYS A 368 3.90 -7.94 -14.43
C LYS A 368 4.76 -6.97 -13.64
N GLY A 369 4.17 -5.90 -13.11
CA GLY A 369 4.87 -4.94 -12.25
C GLY A 369 5.01 -5.39 -10.80
N HIS A 370 4.49 -6.57 -10.43
CA HIS A 370 4.63 -7.08 -9.06
C HIS A 370 6.10 -7.44 -8.79
N PRO A 371 6.70 -7.03 -7.65
CA PRO A 371 8.12 -7.26 -7.38
C PRO A 371 8.55 -8.73 -7.52
N GLY A 372 7.76 -9.67 -6.99
CA GLY A 372 8.05 -11.10 -7.13
C GLY A 372 7.96 -11.61 -8.56
N ASN A 373 7.12 -11.02 -9.41
CA ASN A 373 7.07 -11.35 -10.84
C ASN A 373 8.27 -10.78 -11.60
N VAL A 374 8.74 -9.58 -11.25
CA VAL A 374 9.97 -9.00 -11.82
C VAL A 374 11.16 -9.89 -11.50
N LYS A 375 11.32 -10.28 -10.22
CA LYS A 375 12.37 -11.21 -9.79
C LYS A 375 12.27 -12.56 -10.50
N PHE A 376 11.05 -13.10 -10.63
CA PHE A 376 10.79 -14.33 -11.36
C PHE A 376 11.20 -14.25 -12.84
N GLU A 377 10.91 -13.14 -13.53
CA GLU A 377 11.35 -12.92 -14.91
C GLU A 377 12.88 -12.87 -15.01
N SER A 378 13.57 -12.20 -14.08
CA SER A 378 15.04 -12.18 -14.03
C SER A 378 15.64 -13.57 -13.79
N LEU A 379 15.02 -14.41 -12.94
CA LEU A 379 15.46 -15.79 -12.74
C LEU A 379 15.29 -16.64 -14.01
N ILE A 380 14.19 -16.45 -14.75
CA ILE A 380 13.99 -17.14 -16.04
C ILE A 380 15.08 -16.74 -17.04
N GLU A 381 15.40 -15.45 -17.13
CA GLU A 381 16.45 -14.93 -18.02
C GLU A 381 17.81 -15.53 -17.66
N TYR A 382 18.22 -15.43 -16.40
CA TYR A 382 19.48 -15.98 -15.89
C TYR A 382 19.64 -17.47 -16.22
N TYR A 383 18.66 -18.30 -15.87
CA TYR A 383 18.77 -19.74 -16.11
C TYR A 383 18.71 -20.12 -17.60
N HIS A 384 18.09 -19.28 -18.44
CA HIS A 384 18.12 -19.44 -19.89
C HIS A 384 19.50 -19.12 -20.47
N GLU A 385 20.17 -18.08 -19.98
CA GLU A 385 21.52 -17.69 -20.41
C GLU A 385 22.56 -18.76 -20.11
N ILE A 386 22.49 -19.40 -18.94
CA ILE A 386 23.40 -20.50 -18.59
C ILE A 386 23.04 -21.84 -19.26
N GLY A 387 22.02 -21.86 -20.13
CA GLY A 387 21.71 -23.01 -20.97
C GLY A 387 20.95 -24.14 -20.28
N LEU A 388 20.32 -23.91 -19.12
CA LEU A 388 19.57 -24.97 -18.44
C LEU A 388 18.34 -25.41 -19.24
N GLY A 389 18.12 -26.73 -19.21
CA GLY A 389 16.88 -27.34 -19.69
C GLY A 389 15.67 -26.88 -18.85
N VAL A 390 14.49 -26.85 -19.47
CA VAL A 390 13.23 -26.32 -18.88
C VAL A 390 12.94 -26.92 -17.50
N THR A 391 13.08 -28.25 -17.38
CA THR A 391 12.78 -28.97 -16.13
C THR A 391 13.75 -28.60 -15.01
N ALA A 392 15.05 -28.55 -15.31
CA ALA A 392 16.09 -28.20 -14.35
C ALA A 392 15.94 -26.73 -13.90
N ALA A 393 15.86 -25.80 -14.86
CA ALA A 393 15.64 -24.38 -14.56
C ALA A 393 14.39 -24.15 -13.71
N SER A 394 13.28 -24.83 -14.01
CA SER A 394 12.04 -24.66 -13.25
C SER A 394 12.17 -25.13 -11.79
N LYS A 395 12.92 -26.20 -11.52
CA LYS A 395 13.17 -26.67 -10.15
C LYS A 395 13.99 -25.66 -9.37
N GLU A 396 15.06 -25.14 -9.98
CA GLU A 396 15.93 -24.13 -9.37
C GLU A 396 15.18 -22.82 -9.08
N ILE A 397 14.39 -22.32 -10.04
CA ILE A 397 13.58 -21.12 -9.85
C ILE A 397 12.61 -21.30 -8.67
N ILE A 398 11.94 -22.44 -8.57
CA ILE A 398 11.02 -22.72 -7.45
C ILE A 398 11.79 -22.78 -6.14
N ALA A 399 12.95 -23.42 -6.11
CA ALA A 399 13.78 -23.49 -4.90
C ALA A 399 14.18 -22.09 -4.41
N VAL A 400 14.58 -21.19 -5.32
CA VAL A 400 14.91 -19.79 -4.99
C VAL A 400 13.68 -19.03 -4.45
N ILE A 401 12.52 -19.16 -5.11
CA ILE A 401 11.28 -18.51 -4.63
C ILE A 401 10.95 -18.94 -3.20
N LEU A 402 11.00 -20.24 -2.91
CA LEU A 402 10.65 -20.76 -1.58
C LEU A 402 11.71 -20.44 -0.52
N LYS A 403 12.99 -20.38 -0.90
CA LYS A 403 14.09 -20.01 0.01
C LYS A 403 13.90 -18.59 0.54
N ASP A 404 13.35 -17.69 -0.26
CA ASP A 404 13.13 -16.29 0.08
C ASP A 404 11.71 -16.02 0.63
N ASP A 405 11.07 -17.05 1.19
CA ASP A 405 9.69 -17.03 1.72
C ASP A 405 8.63 -16.58 0.70
N GLY A 406 8.93 -16.71 -0.59
CA GLY A 406 8.00 -16.43 -1.68
C GLY A 406 7.02 -17.58 -1.91
N ARG A 407 5.80 -17.25 -2.34
CA ARG A 407 4.77 -18.25 -2.70
C ARG A 407 4.44 -18.15 -4.18
N ILE A 408 4.03 -19.28 -4.77
CA ILE A 408 3.44 -19.30 -6.10
C ILE A 408 1.93 -19.23 -5.93
N LEU A 409 1.33 -18.13 -6.39
CA LEU A 409 -0.09 -17.84 -6.21
C LEU A 409 -0.82 -17.89 -7.55
N VAL A 410 -2.04 -18.42 -7.53
CA VAL A 410 -2.96 -18.40 -8.68
C VAL A 410 -4.21 -17.61 -8.33
N TRP A 411 -4.77 -16.92 -9.31
CA TRP A 411 -6.02 -16.19 -9.14
C TRP A 411 -7.21 -17.15 -9.22
N ASP A 412 -7.98 -17.23 -8.13
CA ASP A 412 -9.22 -17.99 -8.06
C ASP A 412 -10.35 -17.24 -8.79
N LYS A 413 -11.23 -17.98 -9.47
CA LYS A 413 -12.41 -17.42 -10.15
C LYS A 413 -13.36 -16.67 -9.20
N ARG A 414 -13.30 -16.96 -7.90
CA ARG A 414 -14.06 -16.28 -6.84
C ARG A 414 -13.52 -14.89 -6.49
N GLY A 415 -12.32 -14.54 -6.96
CA GLY A 415 -11.75 -13.20 -6.85
C GLY A 415 -10.67 -13.01 -5.80
N TRP A 416 -9.97 -14.07 -5.40
CA TRP A 416 -8.86 -13.99 -4.44
C TRP A 416 -7.67 -14.84 -4.90
N TRP A 417 -6.53 -14.68 -4.23
CA TRP A 417 -5.35 -15.49 -4.50
C TRP A 417 -5.43 -16.79 -3.72
N THR A 418 -4.96 -17.88 -4.32
CA THR A 418 -4.76 -19.15 -3.62
C THR A 418 -3.33 -19.62 -3.75
N LYS A 419 -2.78 -20.15 -2.65
CA LYS A 419 -1.45 -20.74 -2.63
C LYS A 419 -1.45 -22.06 -3.39
N LEU A 420 -0.53 -22.20 -4.34
CA LEU A 420 -0.37 -23.44 -5.09
C LEU A 420 0.51 -24.42 -4.29
N ILE A 421 -0.12 -25.35 -3.57
CA ILE A 421 0.60 -26.32 -2.70
C ILE A 421 1.26 -27.42 -3.52
N ASP A 422 0.53 -27.97 -4.51
CA ASP A 422 0.95 -29.10 -5.32
C ASP A 422 2.28 -28.81 -6.06
N PRO A 423 3.37 -29.52 -5.73
CA PRO A 423 4.67 -29.36 -6.39
C PRO A 423 4.60 -29.54 -7.91
N ALA A 424 3.76 -30.46 -8.42
CA ALA A 424 3.63 -30.72 -9.85
C ALA A 424 3.01 -29.53 -10.58
N GLN A 425 1.97 -28.92 -10.00
CA GLN A 425 1.37 -27.71 -10.56
C GLN A 425 2.33 -26.51 -10.50
N ARG A 426 3.16 -26.39 -9.45
CA ARG A 426 4.13 -25.29 -9.34
C ARG A 426 5.17 -25.41 -10.45
N GLN A 427 5.72 -26.62 -10.59
CA GLN A 427 6.66 -26.98 -11.65
C GLN A 427 6.07 -26.72 -13.03
N PHE A 428 4.81 -27.11 -13.26
CA PHE A 428 4.12 -26.88 -14.53
C PHE A 428 4.00 -25.39 -14.86
N LYS A 429 3.54 -24.55 -13.92
CA LYS A 429 3.38 -23.11 -14.12
C LYS A 429 4.70 -22.42 -14.47
N VAL A 430 5.77 -22.74 -13.73
CA VAL A 430 7.11 -22.18 -13.99
C VAL A 430 7.66 -22.68 -15.32
N SER A 431 7.49 -23.97 -15.63
CA SER A 431 7.93 -24.57 -16.90
C SER A 431 7.26 -23.93 -18.11
N VAL A 432 5.96 -23.60 -18.01
CA VAL A 432 5.23 -22.91 -19.09
C VAL A 432 5.79 -21.51 -19.30
N SER A 433 5.96 -20.72 -18.24
CA SER A 433 6.55 -19.37 -18.32
C SER A 433 7.95 -19.39 -18.93
N TYR A 434 8.79 -20.34 -18.52
CA TYR A 434 10.14 -20.50 -19.06
C TYR A 434 10.12 -20.86 -20.56
N ARG A 435 9.25 -21.80 -20.99
CA ARG A 435 9.09 -22.12 -22.42
C ARG A 435 8.62 -20.91 -23.23
N ASP A 436 7.67 -20.15 -22.70
CA ASP A 436 7.14 -18.95 -23.37
C ASP A 436 8.22 -17.87 -23.50
N TYR A 437 9.10 -17.74 -22.50
CA TYR A 437 10.29 -16.89 -22.59
C TYR A 437 11.22 -17.35 -23.71
N LYS A 438 11.58 -18.65 -23.78
CA LYS A 438 12.44 -19.19 -24.87
C LYS A 438 11.85 -18.92 -26.25
N LYS A 439 10.54 -19.13 -26.42
CA LYS A 439 9.83 -18.87 -27.68
C LYS A 439 9.90 -17.39 -28.07
N LYS A 440 9.66 -16.48 -27.11
CA LYS A 440 9.76 -15.02 -27.34
C LYS A 440 11.19 -14.61 -27.69
N ASN A 441 12.19 -15.16 -27.00
CA ASN A 441 13.59 -14.82 -27.26
C ASN A 441 14.06 -15.32 -28.65
N LYS A 442 13.65 -16.54 -29.05
CA LYS A 442 13.89 -17.05 -30.41
C LYS A 442 13.23 -16.17 -31.48
N ALA A 443 12.01 -15.71 -31.24
CA ALA A 443 11.32 -14.81 -32.15
C ALA A 443 12.04 -13.45 -32.27
N LYS A 444 12.55 -12.89 -31.16
CA LYS A 444 13.36 -11.65 -31.17
C LYS A 444 14.63 -11.80 -32.01
N LEU A 445 15.35 -12.92 -31.85
CA LEU A 445 16.57 -13.21 -32.64
C LEU A 445 16.25 -13.41 -34.12
N GLN A 446 15.10 -13.98 -34.45
CA GLN A 446 14.67 -14.11 -35.84
C GLN A 446 14.34 -12.75 -36.46
N VAL A 447 13.72 -11.84 -35.71
CA VAL A 447 13.42 -10.47 -36.17
C VAL A 447 14.71 -9.65 -36.36
N SER A 448 15.70 -9.78 -35.48
CA SER A 448 17.00 -9.09 -35.65
C SER A 448 17.81 -9.63 -36.84
N ASN A 449 17.70 -10.94 -37.12
CA ASN A 449 18.46 -11.57 -38.21
C ASN A 449 17.73 -11.54 -39.55
N SER A 450 16.42 -11.29 -39.56
CA SER A 450 15.71 -10.94 -40.78
C SER A 450 16.16 -9.55 -41.18
N SER A 451 17.18 -9.47 -42.05
CA SER A 451 17.49 -8.26 -42.80
C SER A 451 16.16 -7.74 -43.33
N THR A 452 15.71 -6.62 -42.76
CA THR A 452 14.55 -5.92 -43.27
C THR A 452 15.02 -5.40 -44.61
N PHE A 453 14.88 -6.22 -45.64
CA PHE A 453 14.95 -5.78 -47.02
C PHE A 453 14.07 -4.55 -47.08
N VAL A 454 14.69 -3.41 -47.33
CA VAL A 454 14.02 -2.13 -47.52
C VAL A 454 12.95 -2.38 -48.56
N PHE A 455 11.70 -2.44 -48.13
CA PHE A 455 10.58 -2.50 -49.04
C PHE A 455 10.49 -1.13 -49.70
N GLN A 456 11.22 -0.92 -50.80
CA GLN A 456 11.01 0.24 -51.65
C GLN A 456 9.55 0.22 -52.11
N GLN A 457 8.79 1.20 -51.64
CA GLN A 457 7.46 1.48 -52.19
C GLN A 457 7.66 1.94 -53.64
N ASN A 458 7.48 1.03 -54.59
CA ASN A 458 7.26 1.43 -55.97
C ASN A 458 5.95 2.24 -56.01
N LYS A 459 6.04 3.49 -56.48
CA LYS A 459 4.92 4.43 -56.62
C LYS A 459 3.86 4.00 -57.65
N GLU A 460 4.09 2.90 -58.36
CA GLU A 460 3.16 2.34 -59.33
C GLU A 460 2.58 1.06 -58.76
N GLY A 461 1.26 1.01 -58.53
CA GLY A 461 0.54 -0.02 -57.77
C GLY A 461 0.53 -1.44 -58.35
N LYS A 462 1.68 -1.99 -58.74
CA LYS A 462 1.85 -3.35 -59.24
C LYS A 462 2.62 -4.21 -58.24
N LYS A 463 2.11 -5.44 -58.07
CA LYS A 463 2.50 -6.52 -57.16
C LYS A 463 3.97 -6.48 -56.68
N ARG A 464 4.14 -6.54 -55.36
CA ARG A 464 5.42 -6.71 -54.64
C ARG A 464 6.19 -7.91 -55.20
N ARG A 465 7.33 -7.66 -55.87
CA ARG A 465 8.28 -8.70 -56.31
C ARG A 465 9.48 -8.71 -55.37
N ARG A 466 9.89 -9.89 -54.91
CA ARG A 466 11.09 -10.11 -54.10
C ARG A 466 12.30 -9.85 -54.99
N LEU A 467 13.05 -8.77 -54.75
CA LEU A 467 14.32 -8.51 -55.45
C LEU A 467 15.36 -9.50 -54.91
N THR A 468 15.83 -10.39 -55.78
CA THR A 468 17.06 -11.16 -55.55
C THR A 468 18.22 -10.18 -55.61
N CYS A 469 18.97 -10.03 -54.49
CA CYS A 469 20.21 -9.27 -54.52
C CYS A 469 21.14 -9.85 -55.60
N PRO A 470 21.67 -9.03 -56.51
CA PRO A 470 22.76 -9.46 -57.37
C PRO A 470 23.95 -9.78 -56.47
N SER A 471 24.54 -10.96 -56.65
CA SER A 471 25.79 -11.36 -56.03
C SER A 471 26.90 -10.37 -56.43
N SER A 472 27.19 -9.39 -55.59
CA SER A 472 28.35 -8.53 -55.75
C SER A 472 29.60 -9.30 -55.34
N SER A 473 30.46 -9.54 -56.31
CA SER A 473 31.86 -9.96 -56.14
C SER A 473 32.60 -8.95 -55.25
N CYS A 474 33.05 -9.40 -54.07
CA CYS A 474 34.00 -8.65 -53.27
C CYS A 474 35.39 -8.72 -53.93
N PRO A 475 36.08 -7.59 -54.16
CA PRO A 475 37.49 -7.60 -54.49
C PRO A 475 38.31 -7.86 -53.23
N SER A 476 39.21 -8.82 -53.33
CA SER A 476 40.27 -9.10 -52.36
C SER A 476 41.28 -7.95 -52.34
N SER A 477 41.31 -7.17 -51.27
CA SER A 477 42.42 -6.26 -50.97
C SER A 477 43.32 -6.86 -49.89
N ASN A 478 44.49 -7.33 -50.32
CA ASN A 478 45.67 -7.48 -49.49
C ASN A 478 46.14 -6.10 -49.02
N SER A 479 46.35 -5.92 -47.72
CA SER A 479 47.30 -4.93 -47.20
C SER A 479 47.82 -5.38 -45.84
N SER A 480 49.13 -5.64 -45.84
CA SER A 480 50.07 -5.77 -44.73
C SER A 480 50.28 -4.46 -43.95
N LEU A 481 50.97 -4.58 -42.80
CA LEU A 481 51.48 -3.55 -41.86
C LEU A 481 50.43 -3.00 -40.87
N ASP A 482 50.66 -2.80 -39.58
CA ASP A 482 51.90 -2.79 -38.79
C ASP A 482 51.60 -3.03 -37.30
N THR A 483 52.57 -3.63 -36.62
CA THR A 483 52.76 -3.64 -35.16
C THR A 483 52.94 -2.23 -34.61
N LEU A 484 52.24 -1.88 -33.53
CA LEU A 484 52.71 -0.88 -32.57
C LEU A 484 52.20 -1.20 -31.15
N SER A 485 53.16 -1.26 -30.25
CA SER A 485 53.07 -1.47 -28.81
C SER A 485 52.82 -0.16 -28.06
N SER A 486 52.56 -0.30 -26.75
CA SER A 486 52.56 0.72 -25.68
C SER A 486 51.34 1.67 -25.65
N SER A 487 50.76 2.09 -24.51
CA SER A 487 51.10 2.03 -23.09
C SER A 487 49.88 2.46 -22.24
N ASN A 488 49.81 1.98 -21.00
CA ASN A 488 49.33 2.63 -19.77
C ASN A 488 48.25 3.73 -19.86
N TYR A 489 47.08 3.46 -19.28
CA TYR A 489 46.57 4.14 -18.07
C TYR A 489 45.55 3.25 -17.36
#